data_AF-A0A0B7FYN2-F1
#
_entry.id   AF-A0A0B7FYN2-F1
#
_cell.length_a   1.000
_cell.length_b   1.000
_cell.length_c   1.000
_cell.angle_alpha   90.00
_cell.angle_beta   90.00
_cell.angle_gamma   90.00
#
_symmetry.space_group_name_H-M   'P 1'
#
loop_
_entity.id
_entity.type
_entity.pdbx_description
1 polymer ?
#
loop_
_entity_poly.entity_id
_entity_poly.type
_entity_poly.pdbx_seq_one_letter_code
_entity_poly.pdbx_strand_id
1 'polypeptide(L)'
;MGLCGADSSDARIIKVQRQFMSLLETVRPRRNPDSFLVLPMTIIGMATSSPADQSILLTRLWGVGECSKPGTMGNDLVRILNDVWSRTVNRPIVWSDLRIACLGVVGM
;
A
#
# COMPACT_ATOMS: atom_id res chain seq x y z
N MET A 1 -0.59 -10.51 -9.93
CA MET A 1 0.64 -9.86 -9.47
C MET A 1 1.52 -10.85 -8.70
N GLY A 2 1.12 -11.36 -7.53
CA GLY A 2 1.98 -12.25 -6.73
C GLY A 2 2.14 -13.69 -7.25
N LEU A 3 1.09 -14.25 -7.87
CA LEU A 3 1.07 -15.66 -8.32
C LEU A 3 1.29 -15.85 -9.83
N CYS A 4 1.08 -14.79 -10.63
CA CYS A 4 1.08 -14.89 -12.09
C CYS A 4 2.21 -14.07 -12.74
N GLY A 5 3.17 -13.55 -11.96
CA GLY A 5 4.29 -12.74 -12.46
C GLY A 5 3.92 -11.35 -13.01
N ALA A 6 2.64 -11.00 -13.11
CA ALA A 6 2.20 -9.66 -13.53
C ALA A 6 2.70 -8.55 -12.59
N ASP A 7 2.93 -7.35 -13.12
CA ASP A 7 3.34 -6.15 -12.37
C ASP A 7 2.18 -5.15 -12.17
N SER A 8 2.43 -4.01 -11.51
CA SER A 8 1.40 -3.01 -11.24
C SER A 8 0.78 -2.34 -12.48
N SER A 9 1.37 -2.52 -13.67
CA SER A 9 0.86 -1.97 -14.93
C SER A 9 -0.09 -2.90 -15.69
N ASP A 10 -0.26 -4.17 -15.25
CA ASP A 10 -1.23 -5.09 -15.84
C ASP A 10 -2.65 -4.50 -15.74
N ALA A 11 -3.39 -4.50 -16.86
CA ALA A 11 -4.72 -3.93 -16.94
C ALA A 11 -5.70 -4.47 -15.89
N ARG A 12 -5.58 -5.75 -15.51
CA ARG A 12 -6.42 -6.37 -14.48
C ARG A 12 -6.14 -5.79 -13.09
N ILE A 13 -4.87 -5.50 -12.81
CA ILE A 13 -4.41 -4.96 -11.54
C ILE A 13 -4.82 -3.50 -11.42
N ILE A 14 -4.62 -2.71 -12.47
CA ILE A 14 -5.09 -1.31 -12.54
C ILE A 14 -6.60 -1.26 -12.31
N LYS A 15 -7.37 -2.17 -12.93
CA LYS A 15 -8.84 -2.21 -12.75
C LYS A 15 -9.22 -2.42 -11.29
N VAL A 16 -8.63 -3.40 -10.61
CA VAL A 16 -8.92 -3.70 -9.20
C VAL A 16 -8.46 -2.57 -8.28
N GLN A 17 -7.27 -2.02 -8.52
CA GLN A 17 -6.74 -0.88 -7.78
C GLN A 17 -7.71 0.32 -7.87
N ARG A 18 -8.16 0.68 -9.07
CA ARG A 18 -9.08 1.80 -9.29
C ARG A 18 -10.44 1.56 -8.60
N GLN A 19 -10.97 0.35 -8.68
CA GLN A 19 -12.21 -0.01 -7.99
C GLN A 19 -12.07 0.12 -6.47
N PHE A 20 -10.95 -0.31 -5.91
CA PHE A 20 -10.69 -0.17 -4.48
C PHE A 20 -10.54 1.30 -4.08
N MET A 21 -9.80 2.10 -4.82
CA MET A 21 -9.64 3.54 -4.53
C MET A 21 -10.98 4.27 -4.58
N SER A 22 -11.80 3.99 -5.60
CA SER A 22 -13.15 4.56 -5.70
C SER A 22 -14.05 4.15 -4.53
N LEU A 23 -14.01 2.88 -4.11
CA LEU A 23 -14.72 2.45 -2.89
C LEU A 23 -14.20 3.20 -1.66
N LEU A 24 -12.89 3.33 -1.52
CA LEU A 24 -12.25 3.95 -0.36
C LEU A 24 -12.64 5.43 -0.22
N GLU A 25 -12.81 6.15 -1.33
CA GLU A 25 -13.29 7.53 -1.37
C GLU A 25 -14.73 7.68 -0.89
N THR A 26 -15.60 6.69 -1.18
CA THR A 26 -17.00 6.70 -0.72
C THR A 26 -17.16 6.35 0.76
N VAL A 27 -16.19 5.63 1.34
CA VAL A 27 -16.19 5.27 2.76
C VAL A 27 -15.62 6.41 3.58
N ARG A 28 -16.42 6.99 4.47
CA ARG A 28 -15.96 8.05 5.39
C ARG A 28 -14.75 7.58 6.22
N PRO A 29 -13.62 8.31 6.22
CA PRO A 29 -12.46 8.00 7.06
C PRO A 29 -12.86 7.93 8.54
N ARG A 30 -12.59 6.81 9.19
CA ARG A 30 -12.87 6.57 10.62
C ARG A 30 -12.05 5.38 11.09
N ARG A 31 -11.71 5.38 12.38
CA ARG A 31 -10.95 4.30 13.03
C ARG A 31 -11.47 2.90 12.69
N ASN A 32 -12.77 2.65 12.85
CA ASN A 32 -13.33 1.31 12.67
C ASN A 32 -13.14 0.75 11.25
N PRO A 33 -13.65 1.36 10.17
CA PRO A 33 -13.42 0.81 8.83
C PRO A 33 -11.93 0.76 8.48
N ASP A 34 -11.16 1.79 8.83
CA ASP A 34 -9.75 1.88 8.42
C ASP A 34 -8.88 0.83 9.13
N SER A 35 -9.17 0.47 10.39
CA SER A 35 -8.43 -0.58 11.10
C SER A 35 -8.56 -1.95 10.42
N PHE A 36 -9.74 -2.26 9.87
CA PHE A 36 -9.95 -3.50 9.09
C PHE A 36 -9.39 -3.42 7.66
N LEU A 37 -9.12 -2.21 7.18
CA LEU A 37 -8.61 -1.98 5.83
C LEU A 37 -7.09 -1.81 5.76
N VAL A 38 -6.34 -1.83 6.87
CA VAL A 38 -4.87 -1.69 6.86
C VAL A 38 -4.20 -2.69 5.91
N LEU A 39 -4.54 -3.98 6.00
CA LEU A 39 -3.96 -5.00 5.12
C LEU A 39 -4.44 -4.83 3.66
N PRO A 40 -5.75 -4.67 3.36
CA PRO A 40 -6.21 -4.33 2.02
C PRO A 40 -5.53 -3.09 1.41
N MET A 41 -5.40 -2.00 2.16
CA MET A 41 -4.73 -0.76 1.74
C MET A 41 -3.25 -1.02 1.45
N THR A 42 -2.58 -1.87 2.24
CA THR A 42 -1.18 -2.23 2.00
C THR A 42 -1.03 -3.03 0.71
N ILE A 43 -1.88 -4.03 0.48
CA ILE A 43 -1.87 -4.84 -0.75
C ILE A 43 -2.15 -3.95 -1.98
N ILE A 44 -3.12 -3.06 -1.90
CA ILE A 44 -3.43 -2.11 -2.97
C ILE A 44 -2.33 -1.06 -3.14
N GLY A 45 -1.65 -0.67 -2.06
CA GLY A 45 -0.47 0.20 -2.12
C GLY A 45 0.64 -0.37 -2.99
N MET A 46 0.81 -1.70 -2.99
CA MET A 46 1.74 -2.40 -3.91
C MET A 46 1.35 -2.30 -5.38
N ALA A 47 0.08 -1.98 -5.68
CA ALA A 47 -0.42 -1.74 -7.03
C ALA A 47 -0.53 -0.25 -7.37
N THR A 48 -0.12 0.66 -6.48
CA THR A 48 -0.41 2.10 -6.59
C THR A 48 0.86 2.89 -6.91
N SER A 49 0.91 3.46 -8.12
CA SER A 49 2.04 4.28 -8.58
C SER A 49 1.74 5.78 -8.65
N SER A 50 0.47 6.17 -8.57
CA SER A 50 0.04 7.58 -8.58
C SER A 50 0.36 8.25 -7.23
N PRO A 51 1.14 9.35 -7.19
CA PRO A 51 1.41 10.07 -5.94
C PRO A 51 0.14 10.55 -5.23
N ALA A 52 -0.91 10.88 -5.99
CA ALA A 52 -2.20 11.27 -5.43
C ALA A 52 -2.86 10.10 -4.67
N ASP A 53 -2.94 8.92 -5.28
CA ASP A 53 -3.52 7.73 -4.66
C ASP A 53 -2.67 7.26 -3.46
N GLN A 54 -1.35 7.34 -3.58
CA GLN A 54 -0.42 7.07 -2.47
C GLN A 54 -0.70 7.98 -1.27
N SER A 55 -0.93 9.27 -1.51
CA SER A 55 -1.26 10.24 -0.45
C SER A 55 -2.58 9.93 0.25
N ILE A 56 -3.59 9.47 -0.50
CA ILE A 56 -4.88 9.02 0.06
C ILE A 56 -4.66 7.81 0.98
N LEU A 57 -3.93 6.81 0.50
CA LEU A 57 -3.63 5.61 1.28
C LEU A 57 -2.85 5.94 2.56
N LEU A 58 -1.80 6.77 2.47
CA LEU A 58 -1.01 7.20 3.64
C LEU A 58 -1.86 7.95 4.65
N THR A 59 -2.70 8.87 4.19
CA THR A 59 -3.60 9.63 5.08
C THR A 59 -4.54 8.70 5.83
N ARG A 60 -5.09 7.69 5.15
CA ARG A 60 -5.98 6.70 5.79
C ARG A 60 -5.22 5.80 6.78
N LEU A 61 -4.04 5.31 6.39
CA LEU A 61 -3.20 4.49 7.26
C LEU A 61 -2.79 5.26 8.51
N TRP A 62 -2.28 6.49 8.39
CA TRP A 62 -1.91 7.29 9.57
C TRP A 62 -3.08 7.67 10.48
N GLY A 63 -4.32 7.63 9.97
CA GLY A 63 -5.53 7.74 10.77
C GLY A 63 -5.75 6.56 11.74
N VAL A 64 -5.04 5.44 11.53
CA VAL A 64 -5.02 4.27 12.42
C VAL A 64 -3.85 4.39 13.39
N GLY A 65 -4.14 4.32 14.69
CA GLY A 65 -3.15 4.59 15.75
C GLY A 65 -1.93 3.68 15.70
N GLU A 66 -2.13 2.40 15.36
CA GLU A 66 -1.06 1.43 15.16
C GLU A 66 -0.11 1.88 14.02
N CYS A 67 -0.64 2.27 12.86
CA CYS A 67 0.16 2.70 11.72
C CYS A 67 1.01 3.96 11.97
N SER A 68 0.64 4.78 12.94
CA SER A 68 1.37 5.99 13.32
C SER A 68 2.36 5.79 14.47
N LYS A 69 2.36 4.62 15.13
CA LYS A 69 3.21 4.35 16.29
C LYS A 69 4.47 3.55 15.88
N PRO A 70 5.69 4.11 16.03
CA PRO A 70 6.92 3.39 15.73
C PRO A 70 7.05 2.06 16.49
N GLY A 71 7.65 1.06 15.84
CA GLY A 71 7.87 -0.26 16.42
C GLY A 71 6.62 -1.15 16.47
N THR A 72 5.56 -0.77 15.77
CA THR A 72 4.38 -1.62 15.58
C THR A 72 4.35 -2.15 14.14
N MET A 73 3.74 -3.33 13.97
CA MET A 73 3.53 -3.91 12.64
C MET A 73 2.83 -2.93 11.68
N GLY A 74 1.81 -2.19 12.16
CA GLY A 74 1.10 -1.23 11.32
C GLY A 74 2.02 -0.13 10.78
N ASN A 75 2.93 0.37 11.61
CA ASN A 75 3.89 1.38 11.19
C ASN A 75 4.94 0.80 10.23
N ASP A 76 5.38 -0.44 10.45
CA ASP A 76 6.30 -1.12 9.56
C ASP A 76 5.70 -1.29 8.16
N LEU A 77 4.40 -1.62 8.03
CA LEU A 77 3.72 -1.66 6.74
C LEU A 77 3.76 -0.31 6.00
N VAL A 78 3.54 0.80 6.72
CA VAL A 78 3.62 2.15 6.14
C VAL A 78 5.06 2.46 5.67
N ARG A 79 6.07 2.07 6.44
CA ARG A 79 7.48 2.26 6.07
C ARG A 79 7.86 1.42 4.84
N ILE A 80 7.38 0.18 4.77
CA ILE A 80 7.55 -0.71 3.61
C ILE A 80 6.94 -0.08 2.35
N LEU A 81 5.71 0.44 2.42
CA LEU A 81 5.07 1.10 1.27
C LEU A 81 5.87 2.31 0.77
N ASN A 82 6.32 3.17 1.68
CA ASN A 82 7.14 4.33 1.32
C ASN A 82 8.46 3.92 0.67
N ASP A 83 9.12 2.89 1.22
CA ASP A 83 10.36 2.36 0.65
C ASP A 83 10.14 1.83 -0.77
N VAL A 84 9.10 1.01 -0.99
CA VAL A 84 8.73 0.51 -2.33
C VAL A 84 8.49 1.67 -3.30
N TRP A 85 7.61 2.62 -2.94
CA TRP A 85 7.25 3.73 -3.82
C TRP A 85 8.45 4.60 -4.18
N SER A 86 9.37 4.83 -3.25
CA SER A 86 10.59 5.60 -3.52
C SER A 86 11.52 4.93 -4.54
N ARG A 87 11.52 3.59 -4.60
CA ARG A 87 12.36 2.81 -5.52
C ARG A 87 11.73 2.62 -6.90
N THR A 88 10.41 2.69 -6.99
CA THR A 88 9.65 2.36 -8.21
C THR A 88 9.07 3.59 -8.90
N VAL A 89 9.62 4.79 -8.68
CA VAL A 89 9.11 6.03 -9.31
C VAL A 89 9.09 5.94 -10.84
N ASN A 90 10.09 5.29 -11.43
CA ASN A 90 10.30 5.23 -12.88
C ASN A 90 9.95 3.87 -13.51
N ARG A 91 9.35 2.93 -12.76
CA ARG A 91 8.98 1.61 -13.28
C ARG A 91 7.77 1.01 -12.55
N PRO A 92 7.06 0.04 -13.15
CA PRO A 92 6.04 -0.71 -12.45
C PRO A 92 6.58 -1.42 -11.20
N ILE A 93 5.73 -1.52 -10.18
CA ILE A 93 5.99 -2.24 -8.94
C ILE A 93 5.82 -3.74 -9.21
N VAL A 94 6.74 -4.55 -8.69
CA VAL A 94 6.69 -6.01 -8.70
C VAL A 94 6.75 -6.57 -7.28
N TRP A 95 6.35 -7.82 -7.07
CA TRP A 95 6.32 -8.41 -5.72
C TRP A 95 7.69 -8.60 -5.08
N SER A 96 8.75 -8.72 -5.88
CA SER A 96 10.11 -8.73 -5.36
C SER A 96 10.48 -7.41 -4.66
N ASP A 97 9.83 -6.28 -5.02
CA ASP A 97 10.05 -5.00 -4.35
C ASP A 97 9.56 -5.05 -2.90
N LEU A 98 8.43 -5.72 -2.64
CA LEU A 98 7.95 -5.95 -1.27
C LEU A 98 8.98 -6.72 -0.44
N ARG A 99 9.55 -7.79 -1.01
CA ARG A 99 10.56 -8.59 -0.30
C ARG A 99 11.79 -7.75 0.05
N ILE A 100 12.27 -6.93 -0.88
CA ILE A 100 13.43 -6.05 -0.65
C ILE A 100 13.12 -5.01 0.43
N ALA A 101 11.91 -4.43 0.40
CA ALA A 101 11.48 -3.47 1.40
C ALA A 101 11.30 -4.10 2.79
N CYS A 102 10.73 -5.30 2.88
CA CYS A 102 10.66 -6.06 4.14
C CYS A 102 12.05 -6.31 4.74
N LEU A 103 13.01 -6.74 3.91
CA LEU A 103 14.39 -6.98 4.35
C LEU A 103 15.01 -5.69 4.90
N GLY A 104 14.78 -4.55 4.24
CA GLY A 104 15.32 -3.26 4.66
C GLY A 104 14.66 -2.66 5.91
N VAL A 105 13.34 -2.83 6.07
CA VAL A 105 12.57 -2.16 7.15
C VAL A 105 12.52 -3.01 8.42
N VAL A 106 12.27 -4.32 8.29
CA VAL A 106 12.03 -5.23 9.42
C VAL A 106 13.05 -6.37 9.51
N GLY A 107 14.01 -6.47 8.57
CA GLY A 107 15.05 -7.50 8.60
C GLY A 107 14.57 -8.90 8.18
N MET A 108 13.44 -9.01 7.48
CA MET A 108 12.82 -10.27 7.02
C MET A 108 12.83 -10.44 5.51
#